data_AF-A0A643ITP0-F1
#
_entry.id   AF-A0A643ITP0-F1
#
_cell.length_a   1.000
_cell.length_b   1.000
_cell.length_c   1.000
_cell.angle_alpha   90.00
_cell.angle_beta   90.00
_cell.angle_gamma   90.00
#
_symmetry.space_group_name_H-M   'P 1'
#
loop_
_entity.id
_entity.type
_entity.pdbx_description
1 polymer ?
#
loop_
_entity_poly.entity_id
_entity_poly.type
_entity_poly.pdbx_seq_one_letter_code
_entity_poly.pdbx_strand_id
1 'polypeptide(L)'
;DKDRLFLETRMGTVPFALERQDGKVVACSMQQPIPTWEHFSRPAELLAALGLKGSTFPIEVYRNGPRHVFVGLESVAALSALHP
;
A
#
# COMPACT_ATOMS: atom_id res chain seq x y z
N ASP A 1 2.02 -23.58 -17.88
CA ASP A 1 2.67 -22.27 -17.94
C ASP A 1 3.50 -22.10 -16.68
N LYS A 2 4.82 -22.33 -16.74
CA LYS A 2 5.68 -22.37 -15.52
C LYS A 2 5.91 -20.98 -14.91
N ASP A 3 5.56 -19.93 -15.65
CA ASP A 3 5.83 -18.54 -15.29
C ASP A 3 4.64 -17.85 -14.62
N ARG A 4 3.56 -18.59 -14.35
CA ARG A 4 2.38 -18.09 -13.65
C ARG A 4 2.08 -18.90 -12.40
N LEU A 5 1.69 -18.19 -11.36
CA LEU A 5 1.21 -18.75 -10.09
C LEU A 5 -0.09 -18.05 -9.72
N PHE A 6 -1.08 -18.81 -9.24
CA PHE A 6 -2.37 -18.28 -8.82
C PHE A 6 -2.55 -18.60 -7.35
N LEU A 7 -2.70 -17.56 -6.52
CA LEU A 7 -2.86 -17.71 -5.07
C LEU A 7 -4.26 -17.31 -4.64
N GLU A 8 -5.01 -18.23 -4.04
CA GLU A 8 -6.34 -17.95 -3.51
C GLU A 8 -6.26 -17.18 -2.19
N THR A 9 -7.11 -16.17 -2.05
CA THR A 9 -7.22 -15.34 -0.84
C THR A 9 -8.69 -15.09 -0.52
N ARG A 10 -8.98 -14.48 0.63
CA ARG A 10 -10.35 -14.00 0.94
C ARG A 10 -10.85 -12.90 -0.01
N MET A 11 -9.95 -12.27 -0.79
CA MET A 11 -10.28 -11.25 -1.80
C MET A 11 -10.35 -11.83 -3.22
N GLY A 12 -10.32 -13.16 -3.36
CA GLY A 12 -10.28 -13.87 -4.64
C GLY A 12 -8.87 -14.35 -5.01
N THR A 13 -8.76 -14.91 -6.22
CA THR A 13 -7.50 -15.45 -6.75
C THR A 13 -6.63 -14.34 -7.29
N VAL A 14 -5.43 -14.20 -6.74
CA VAL A 14 -4.43 -13.22 -7.17
C VAL A 14 -3.46 -13.88 -8.16
N PRO A 15 -3.36 -13.40 -9.40
CA PRO A 15 -2.39 -13.90 -10.37
C PRO A 15 -1.01 -13.27 -10.14
N PHE A 16 0.02 -14.11 -10.22
CA PHE A 16 1.42 -13.75 -10.15
C PHE A 16 2.14 -14.16 -11.43
N ALA A 17 3.00 -13.29 -11.94
CA ALA A 17 4.01 -13.61 -12.95
C ALA A 17 5.38 -13.75 -12.27
N LEU A 18 6.09 -14.83 -12.55
CA LEU A 18 7.35 -15.19 -11.88
C LEU A 18 8.55 -14.84 -12.77
N GLU A 19 9.52 -14.10 -12.21
CA GLU A 19 10.80 -13.83 -12.85
C GLU A 19 11.82 -14.90 -12.43
N ARG A 20 12.52 -15.49 -13.40
CA ARG A 20 13.52 -16.53 -13.14
C ARG A 20 14.90 -16.18 -13.69
N GLN A 21 15.92 -16.49 -12.91
CA GLN A 21 17.33 -16.48 -13.30
C GLN A 21 17.93 -17.84 -12.95
N ASP A 22 18.58 -18.48 -13.92
CA ASP A 22 19.13 -19.84 -13.80
C ASP A 22 18.12 -20.88 -13.25
N GLY A 23 16.87 -20.77 -13.71
CA GLY A 23 15.77 -21.65 -13.30
C GLY A 23 15.20 -21.40 -11.90
N LYS A 24 15.78 -20.48 -11.12
CA LYS A 24 15.29 -20.09 -9.79
C LYS A 24 14.42 -18.84 -9.88
N VAL A 25 13.33 -18.81 -9.12
CA VAL A 25 12.48 -17.61 -9.01
C VAL A 25 13.21 -16.57 -8.16
N VAL A 26 13.41 -15.37 -8.70
CA VAL A 26 14.12 -14.27 -8.03
C VAL A 26 13.21 -13.08 -7.73
N ALA A 27 12.12 -12.93 -8.48
CA ALA A 27 11.11 -11.89 -8.27
C ALA A 27 9.74 -12.36 -8.76
N CYS A 28 8.70 -11.59 -8.44
CA CYS A 28 7.38 -11.76 -9.04
C CYS A 28 6.64 -10.43 -9.12
N SER A 29 5.68 -10.34 -10.04
CA SER A 29 4.70 -9.26 -10.10
C SER A 29 3.30 -9.83 -9.85
N MET A 30 2.41 -9.03 -9.28
CA MET A 30 1.04 -9.42 -8.98
C MET A 30 0.04 -8.40 -9.51
N GLN A 31 -1.17 -8.86 -9.84
CA GLN A 31 -2.31 -7.97 -10.08
C GLN A 31 -3.18 -7.95 -8.82
N GLN A 32 -3.11 -6.85 -8.09
CA GLN A 32 -3.90 -6.69 -6.86
C GLN A 32 -5.37 -6.36 -7.18
N PRO A 33 -6.31 -6.63 -6.26
CA PRO A 33 -7.67 -6.12 -6.36
C PRO A 33 -7.67 -4.59 -6.53
N ILE A 34 -8.56 -4.08 -7.39
CA ILE A 34 -8.74 -2.64 -7.60
C ILE A 34 -9.31 -2.04 -6.30
N PRO A 35 -8.68 -1.00 -5.72
CA PRO A 35 -9.16 -0.40 -4.50
C PRO A 35 -10.40 0.46 -4.72
N THR A 36 -11.25 0.57 -3.70
CA THR A 36 -12.12 1.74 -3.50
C THR A 36 -11.45 2.71 -2.51
N TRP A 37 -11.82 3.99 -2.55
CA TRP A 37 -11.28 5.00 -1.66
C TRP A 37 -12.29 6.08 -1.28
N GLU A 38 -12.03 6.71 -0.14
CA GLU A 38 -12.80 7.84 0.40
C GLU A 38 -11.89 8.73 1.28
N HIS A 39 -12.33 9.95 1.57
CA HIS A 39 -11.64 10.80 2.55
C HIS A 39 -11.61 10.15 3.93
N PHE A 40 -10.48 10.23 4.62
CA PHE A 40 -10.34 9.70 5.95
C PHE A 40 -11.13 10.56 6.95
N SER A 41 -11.95 9.92 7.78
CA SER A 41 -12.92 10.62 8.63
C SER A 41 -12.31 11.33 9.84
N ARG A 42 -11.06 11.01 10.22
CA ARG A 42 -10.41 11.52 11.45
C ARG A 42 -9.02 12.10 11.17
N PRO A 43 -8.88 13.07 10.25
CA PRO A 43 -7.57 13.55 9.82
C PRO A 43 -6.82 14.28 10.95
N ALA A 44 -7.52 15.07 11.77
CA ALA A 44 -6.90 15.81 12.87
C ALA A 44 -6.34 14.89 13.97
N GLU A 45 -7.09 13.83 14.34
CA GLU A 45 -6.64 12.83 15.31
C GLU A 45 -5.38 12.11 14.82
N LEU A 46 -5.37 11.69 13.55
CA LEU A 46 -4.23 11.01 12.94
C LEU A 46 -3.00 11.93 12.84
N LEU A 47 -3.17 13.16 12.40
CA LEU A 47 -2.07 14.12 12.30
C LEU A 47 -1.45 14.41 13.68
N ALA A 48 -2.29 14.57 14.71
CA ALA A 48 -1.81 14.75 16.07
C ALA A 48 -1.01 13.54 16.57
N ALA A 49 -1.50 12.32 16.32
CA ALA A 49 -0.79 11.08 16.66
C ALA A 49 0.55 10.95 15.92
N LEU A 50 0.63 11.43 14.68
CA LEU A 50 1.88 11.45 13.90
C LEU A 50 2.81 12.62 14.25
N GLY A 51 2.42 13.54 15.14
CA GLY A 51 3.19 14.74 15.44
C GLY A 51 3.24 15.77 14.29
N LEU A 52 2.24 15.74 13.39
CA LEU A 52 2.18 16.55 12.18
C LEU A 52 1.13 17.65 12.28
N LYS A 53 1.36 18.76 11.58
CA LYS A 53 0.39 19.87 11.46
C LYS A 53 -0.48 19.77 10.22
N GLY A 54 -0.13 18.92 9.26
CA GLY A 54 -0.82 18.80 7.99
C GLY A 54 -0.24 17.69 7.11
N SER A 55 -0.90 17.49 5.97
CA SER A 55 -0.50 16.57 4.90
C SER A 55 -0.36 17.36 3.60
N THR A 56 0.59 16.99 2.74
CA THR A 56 0.76 17.63 1.42
C THR A 56 -0.37 17.34 0.45
N PHE A 57 -1.11 16.24 0.67
CA PHE A 57 -2.27 15.82 -0.12
C PHE A 57 -3.48 15.50 0.78
N PRO A 58 -4.70 15.40 0.22
CA PRO A 58 -5.86 14.90 0.95
C PRO A 58 -5.54 13.58 1.65
N ILE A 59 -5.96 13.46 2.91
CA ILE A 59 -5.81 12.22 3.67
C ILE A 59 -6.98 11.30 3.29
N GLU A 60 -6.68 10.21 2.61
CA GLU A 60 -7.66 9.26 2.08
C GLU A 60 -7.36 7.85 2.58
N VAL A 61 -8.42 7.03 2.67
CA VAL A 61 -8.33 5.61 3.02
C VAL A 61 -8.69 4.75 1.82
N TYR A 62 -7.81 3.81 1.48
CA TYR A 62 -7.97 2.87 0.38
C TYR A 62 -8.26 1.47 0.90
N ARG A 63 -9.15 0.74 0.22
CA ARG A 63 -9.47 -0.66 0.53
C ARG A 63 -9.37 -1.54 -0.71
N ASN A 64 -8.38 -2.43 -0.72
CA ASN A 64 -8.21 -3.54 -1.67
C ASN A 64 -8.07 -4.89 -0.96
N GLY A 65 -8.62 -4.95 0.26
CA GLY A 65 -8.50 -6.04 1.23
C GLY A 65 -8.34 -5.43 2.62
N PRO A 66 -7.09 -5.18 3.08
CA PRO A 66 -6.83 -4.28 4.19
C PRO A 66 -7.27 -2.83 3.90
N ARG A 67 -7.21 -1.97 4.91
CA ARG A 67 -7.35 -0.53 4.76
C ARG A 67 -6.01 0.16 4.96
N HIS A 68 -5.68 1.09 4.07
CA HIS A 68 -4.46 1.91 4.15
C HIS A 68 -4.83 3.38 4.09
N VAL A 69 -4.35 4.16 5.06
CA VAL A 69 -4.47 5.62 5.04
C VAL A 69 -3.14 6.20 4.57
N PHE A 70 -3.16 7.15 3.65
CA PHE A 70 -1.97 7.85 3.19
C PHE A 70 -1.91 9.27 3.74
N VAL A 71 -0.75 9.63 4.27
CA VAL A 71 -0.43 10.97 4.78
C VAL A 71 0.83 11.43 4.06
N GLY A 72 0.75 12.52 3.31
CA GLY A 72 1.85 13.04 2.51
C GLY A 72 2.74 13.98 3.33
N LEU A 73 4.06 13.81 3.22
CA LEU A 73 5.06 14.71 3.80
C LEU A 73 5.86 15.40 2.69
N GLU A 74 6.47 16.52 3.02
CA GLU A 74 7.20 17.39 2.08
C GLU A 74 8.55 16.80 1.61
N SER A 75 9.13 15.87 2.36
CA SER A 75 10.40 15.25 2.00
C SER A 75 10.61 13.89 2.68
N VAL A 76 11.56 13.12 2.14
CA VAL A 76 12.04 11.88 2.76
C VAL A 76 12.66 12.16 4.13
N ALA A 77 13.40 13.27 4.29
CA ALA A 77 13.99 13.63 5.57
C ALA A 77 12.92 13.89 6.66
N ALA A 78 11.83 14.60 6.31
CA ALA A 78 10.71 14.81 7.21
C ALA A 78 10.02 13.49 7.58
N LEU A 79 9.86 12.58 6.62
CA LEU A 79 9.35 11.22 6.87
C LEU A 79 10.25 10.43 7.83
N SER A 80 11.56 10.46 7.63
CA SER A 80 12.52 9.77 8.49
C SER A 80 12.59 10.31 9.93
N ALA A 81 12.14 11.55 10.15
CA ALA A 81 12.14 12.19 11.46
C ALA A 81 10.87 11.88 12.31
N LEU A 82 9.88 11.16 11.75
CA LEU A 82 8.65 10.82 12.47
C LEU A 82 8.91 9.84 13.63
N HIS A 83 8.23 10.08 14.75
CA HIS A 83 8.20 9.17 15.92
C HIS A 83 6.75 9.04 16.44
N PRO A 84 5.87 8.32 15.72
CA PRO A 84 4.46 8.15 16.10
C PRO A 84 4.24 7.35 17.38
#